data_AF-A0AAD5YA39-F1
#
_entry.id   AF-A0AAD5YA39-F1
#
_cell.length_a   1.000
_cell.length_b   1.000
_cell.length_c   1.000
_cell.angle_alpha   90.00
_cell.angle_beta   90.00
_cell.angle_gamma   90.00
#
_symmetry.space_group_name_H-M   'P 1'
#
loop_
_entity.id
_entity.type
_entity.pdbx_description
1 polymer ?
#
loop_
_entity_poly.entity_id
_entity_poly.type
_entity_poly.pdbx_seq_one_letter_code
_entity_poly.pdbx_strand_id
1 'polypeptide(L)'
;MHSPYSQHGYINPKVVDFEYAVRGEQAIRAEELRNELAKNQNSLPFKNVVSCNIGNPQQLGQKPITFFRQVSALLEYPDLLDGKNAELTKEIFPPDTIQRAKELLKAMGGSVGAYSHSQGIPLVRQRIAEAIEKRDGFPADPNSIFLTAGASPGVQTVLQTIIAHDHVGIMIPIPQYPLYTASISLFGGKPVPYYLDESKDWSLTIEELVKSLKKVKRDVHGMDVRALCVINPGNPTGQTLSVDAMKDIIEFCRQENLVLMADEVYQANVYTQELPFHSFKKVLKSMGSKYDTVELISFHSISKGMIGECGYFECVNVAPEVMELFYKIASVSLCPPVQGQVMVELMMNPPKKGDPSYPLYEKEQNAIYDSLKRRAQRLAAAFNGLEGVTCNDAQGAMYLFPQVKLPAKAVAAAVIKDQDPDSMYAMDLLNATGVCVVPGSGFGQKDGTYHFRSTFLPPENQMDDFIQNIKVFHESFMNKYR
;
A
#
# COMPACT_ATOMS: atom_id res chain seq x y z
N MET A 1 -10.07 19.38 20.81
CA MET A 1 -11.03 20.37 20.25
C MET A 1 -12.27 19.64 19.76
N HIS A 2 -13.46 20.23 19.87
CA HIS A 2 -14.66 19.69 19.22
C HIS A 2 -14.52 19.88 17.70
N SER A 3 -14.56 18.76 16.96
CA SER A 3 -14.56 18.78 15.49
C SER A 3 -15.65 19.73 14.98
N PRO A 4 -15.42 20.54 13.93
CA PRO A 4 -16.43 21.46 13.40
C PRO A 4 -17.74 20.75 13.01
N TYR A 5 -17.67 19.43 12.76
CA TYR A 5 -18.81 18.59 12.45
C TYR A 5 -19.64 18.17 13.67
N SER A 6 -19.14 18.36 14.90
CA SER A 6 -19.85 17.97 16.14
C SER A 6 -21.09 18.82 16.41
N GLN A 7 -21.27 19.93 15.70
CA GLN A 7 -22.49 20.75 15.74
C GLN A 7 -23.65 20.11 14.95
N HIS A 8 -23.37 19.07 14.16
CA HIS A 8 -24.36 18.34 13.36
C HIS A 8 -24.65 16.97 13.98
N GLY A 9 -25.47 16.94 15.03
CA GLY A 9 -25.80 15.74 15.81
C GLY A 9 -26.48 14.57 15.06
N TYR A 10 -26.68 14.68 13.75
CA TYR A 10 -27.19 13.62 12.87
C TYR A 10 -26.08 12.90 12.08
N ILE A 11 -24.84 13.36 12.13
CA ILE A 11 -23.70 12.72 11.45
C ILE A 11 -23.19 11.57 12.31
N ASN A 12 -22.87 10.43 11.68
CA ASN A 12 -22.29 9.29 12.36
C ASN A 12 -20.99 9.72 13.09
N PRO A 13 -20.90 9.61 14.42
CA PRO A 13 -19.72 10.04 15.17
C PRO A 13 -18.45 9.30 14.73
N LYS A 14 -18.57 8.03 14.29
CA LYS A 14 -17.45 7.26 13.73
C LYS A 14 -16.86 7.91 12.47
N VAL A 15 -17.64 8.69 11.72
CA VAL A 15 -17.21 9.47 10.55
C VAL A 15 -16.51 10.76 10.97
N VAL A 16 -16.94 11.37 12.07
CA VAL A 16 -16.35 12.61 12.60
C VAL A 16 -14.98 12.35 13.25
N ASP A 17 -14.83 11.18 13.89
CA ASP A 17 -13.68 10.86 14.72
C ASP A 17 -12.53 10.15 13.97
N PHE A 18 -12.75 9.61 12.76
CA PHE A 18 -11.68 8.95 12.03
C PHE A 18 -10.79 9.96 11.29
N GLU A 19 -9.49 9.69 11.28
CA GLU A 19 -8.49 10.52 10.59
C GLU A 19 -7.76 9.71 9.52
N TYR A 20 -7.37 10.39 8.43
CA TYR A 20 -6.58 9.79 7.34
C TYR A 20 -5.51 10.76 6.83
N ALA A 21 -4.36 10.78 7.51
CA ALA A 21 -3.31 11.78 7.32
C ALA A 21 -2.69 11.84 5.90
N VAL A 22 -2.70 10.74 5.14
CA VAL A 22 -2.09 10.69 3.79
C VAL A 22 -2.71 11.70 2.82
N ARG A 23 -3.98 12.09 3.03
CA ARG A 23 -4.68 13.13 2.27
C ARG A 23 -5.25 14.25 3.17
N GLY A 24 -4.60 14.48 4.32
CA GLY A 24 -4.98 15.52 5.28
C GLY A 24 -4.42 16.91 4.92
N GLU A 25 -4.17 17.71 5.96
CA GLU A 25 -3.75 19.11 5.89
C GLU A 25 -2.58 19.38 4.94
N GLN A 26 -1.54 18.52 4.98
CA GLN A 26 -0.37 18.63 4.09
C GLN A 26 -0.75 18.60 2.60
N ALA A 27 -1.67 17.72 2.22
CA ALA A 27 -2.09 17.57 0.84
C ALA A 27 -2.95 18.76 0.38
N ILE A 28 -3.78 19.30 1.27
CA ILE A 28 -4.59 20.50 1.03
C ILE A 28 -3.67 21.69 0.81
N ARG A 29 -2.71 21.93 1.71
CA ARG A 29 -1.74 23.02 1.58
C ARG A 29 -0.90 22.90 0.31
N ALA A 30 -0.48 21.70 -0.05
CA ALA A 30 0.25 21.45 -1.29
C ALA A 30 -0.56 21.88 -2.53
N GLU A 31 -1.88 21.68 -2.53
CA GLU A 31 -2.75 22.11 -3.63
C GLU A 31 -2.93 23.63 -3.68
N GLU A 32 -3.05 24.30 -2.52
CA GLU A 32 -3.05 25.76 -2.46
C GLU A 32 -1.78 26.36 -3.06
N LEU A 33 -0.62 25.81 -2.71
CA LEU A 33 0.67 26.25 -3.25
C LEU A 33 0.78 26.02 -4.76
N ARG A 34 0.25 24.90 -5.28
CA ARG A 34 0.15 24.67 -6.75
C ARG A 34 -0.71 25.74 -7.42
N ASN A 35 -1.86 26.06 -6.83
CA ASN A 35 -2.76 27.08 -7.34
C ASN A 35 -2.14 28.49 -7.30
N GLU A 36 -1.29 28.77 -6.30
CA GLU A 36 -0.55 30.03 -6.23
C GLU A 36 0.52 30.12 -7.33
N LEU A 37 1.33 29.07 -7.52
CA LEU A 37 2.33 28.99 -8.60
C LEU A 37 1.69 29.09 -9.99
N ALA A 38 0.50 28.52 -10.18
CA ALA A 38 -0.24 28.60 -11.43
C ALA A 38 -0.67 30.04 -11.76
N LYS A 39 -0.94 30.87 -10.74
CA LYS A 39 -1.26 32.29 -10.90
C LYS A 39 0.00 33.14 -11.10
N ASN A 40 1.07 32.85 -10.37
CA ASN A 40 2.35 33.53 -10.50
C ASN A 40 3.51 32.59 -10.15
N GLN A 41 4.27 32.19 -11.17
CA GLN A 41 5.39 31.25 -11.03
C GLN A 41 6.57 31.77 -10.17
N ASN A 42 6.54 33.04 -9.78
CA ASN A 42 7.57 33.69 -8.94
C ASN A 42 7.05 34.09 -7.55
N SER A 43 5.84 33.69 -7.15
CA SER A 43 5.27 34.09 -5.85
C SER A 43 5.89 33.34 -4.66
N LEU A 44 6.47 32.16 -4.91
CA LEU A 44 7.00 31.26 -3.89
C LEU A 44 8.50 31.00 -4.08
N PRO A 45 9.23 30.56 -3.03
CA PRO A 45 10.67 30.31 -3.10
C PRO A 45 11.07 29.08 -3.93
N PHE A 46 10.11 28.35 -4.49
CA PHE A 46 10.28 27.17 -5.35
C PHE A 46 9.39 27.30 -6.59
N LYS A 47 9.66 26.47 -7.61
CA LYS A 47 8.98 26.54 -8.92
C LYS A 47 7.85 25.52 -9.10
N ASN A 48 7.82 24.49 -8.29
CA ASN A 48 6.85 23.41 -8.34
C ASN A 48 6.69 22.76 -6.97
N VAL A 49 5.53 22.13 -6.76
CA VAL A 49 5.27 21.29 -5.60
C VAL A 49 5.54 19.84 -5.95
N VAL A 50 6.44 19.18 -5.21
CA VAL A 50 6.83 17.79 -5.41
C VAL A 50 6.05 16.89 -4.45
N SER A 51 5.17 16.05 -4.99
CA SER A 51 4.35 15.13 -4.19
C SER A 51 5.16 13.92 -3.70
N CYS A 52 5.73 14.01 -2.50
CA CYS A 52 6.37 12.88 -1.83
C CYS A 52 5.46 12.17 -0.82
N ASN A 53 4.22 12.64 -0.70
CA ASN A 53 3.26 12.22 0.29
C ASN A 53 2.45 10.98 -0.13
N ILE A 54 2.38 10.65 -1.42
CA ILE A 54 1.58 9.54 -1.96
C ILE A 54 2.42 8.66 -2.88
N GLY A 55 2.27 7.34 -2.74
CA GLY A 55 2.89 6.37 -3.64
C GLY A 55 2.14 6.30 -4.97
N ASN A 56 2.30 7.31 -5.82
CA ASN A 56 1.64 7.46 -7.12
C ASN A 56 2.69 7.58 -8.25
N PRO A 57 3.28 6.47 -8.72
CA PRO A 57 4.47 6.52 -9.56
C PRO A 57 4.29 7.23 -10.90
N GLN A 58 3.14 7.04 -11.57
CA GLN A 58 2.89 7.61 -12.89
C GLN A 58 2.69 9.13 -12.85
N GLN A 59 2.20 9.69 -11.73
CA GLN A 59 2.15 11.14 -11.52
C GLN A 59 3.54 11.78 -11.51
N LEU A 60 4.57 10.99 -11.18
CA LEU A 60 5.97 11.42 -11.12
C LEU A 60 6.78 10.89 -12.31
N GLY A 61 6.12 10.62 -13.43
CA GLY A 61 6.79 10.34 -14.70
C GLY A 61 7.21 8.88 -14.92
N GLN A 62 6.85 7.94 -14.03
CA GLN A 62 7.00 6.53 -14.35
C GLN A 62 6.18 6.19 -15.60
N LYS A 63 6.83 5.66 -16.62
CA LYS A 63 6.16 5.24 -17.84
C LYS A 63 5.28 4.01 -17.57
N PRO A 64 4.08 3.94 -18.16
CA PRO A 64 3.30 2.71 -18.11
C PRO A 64 3.98 1.60 -18.91
N ILE A 65 3.74 0.36 -18.51
CA ILE A 65 4.21 -0.83 -19.24
C ILE A 65 3.41 -1.00 -20.53
N THR A 66 4.09 -1.12 -21.65
CA THR A 66 3.49 -1.10 -23.00
C THR A 66 2.54 -2.28 -23.21
N PHE A 67 2.95 -3.49 -22.83
CA PHE A 67 2.12 -4.70 -22.97
C PHE A 67 0.74 -4.54 -22.31
N PHE A 68 0.70 -3.99 -21.09
CA PHE A 68 -0.55 -3.79 -20.35
C PHE A 68 -1.48 -2.78 -21.04
N ARG A 69 -0.91 -1.68 -21.55
CA ARG A 69 -1.67 -0.65 -22.26
C ARG A 69 -2.18 -1.16 -23.61
N GLN A 70 -1.39 -1.98 -24.31
CA GLN A 70 -1.78 -2.58 -25.58
C GLN A 70 -2.98 -3.52 -25.43
N VAL A 71 -2.93 -4.45 -24.46
CA VAL A 71 -4.05 -5.36 -24.20
C VAL A 71 -5.30 -4.58 -23.75
N SER A 72 -5.15 -3.61 -22.84
CA SER A 72 -6.28 -2.80 -22.37
C SER A 72 -6.94 -1.99 -23.50
N ALA A 73 -6.15 -1.40 -24.41
CA ALA A 73 -6.66 -0.67 -25.57
C ALA A 73 -7.46 -1.56 -26.54
N LEU A 74 -6.97 -2.77 -26.81
CA LEU A 74 -7.68 -3.74 -27.66
C LEU A 74 -9.00 -4.21 -27.04
N LEU A 75 -9.10 -4.21 -25.70
CA LEU A 75 -10.31 -4.56 -24.97
C LEU A 75 -11.32 -3.41 -24.91
N GLU A 76 -10.85 -2.16 -24.83
CA GLU A 76 -11.73 -0.99 -24.90
C GLU A 76 -12.28 -0.74 -26.30
N TYR A 77 -11.49 -1.04 -27.33
CA TYR A 77 -11.93 -0.89 -28.72
C TYR A 77 -11.84 -2.22 -29.49
N PRO A 78 -12.77 -3.15 -29.23
CA PRO A 78 -12.72 -4.51 -29.76
C PRO A 78 -12.92 -4.59 -31.29
N ASP A 79 -13.40 -3.53 -31.94
CA ASP A 79 -13.48 -3.45 -33.41
C ASP A 79 -12.10 -3.59 -34.07
N LEU A 80 -11.01 -3.26 -33.35
CA LEU A 80 -9.63 -3.52 -33.82
C LEU A 80 -9.35 -5.03 -33.97
N LEU A 81 -10.09 -5.89 -33.27
CA LEU A 81 -9.94 -7.35 -33.35
C LEU A 81 -10.79 -7.98 -34.46
N ASP A 82 -11.64 -7.20 -35.15
CA ASP A 82 -12.44 -7.62 -36.30
C ASP A 82 -11.54 -8.02 -37.48
N GLY A 83 -11.94 -9.06 -38.22
CA GLY A 83 -11.23 -9.54 -39.41
C GLY A 83 -10.99 -8.46 -40.46
N LYS A 84 -11.89 -7.47 -40.57
CA LYS A 84 -11.73 -6.33 -41.49
C LYS A 84 -10.54 -5.43 -41.15
N ASN A 85 -10.14 -5.39 -39.88
CA ASN A 85 -9.05 -4.56 -39.36
C ASN A 85 -7.77 -5.37 -39.08
N ALA A 86 -7.75 -6.67 -39.41
CA ALA A 86 -6.72 -7.59 -38.96
C ALA A 86 -5.30 -7.19 -39.38
N GLU A 87 -5.10 -6.70 -40.60
CA GLU A 87 -3.77 -6.30 -41.07
C GLU A 87 -3.28 -5.03 -40.36
N LEU A 88 -4.14 -4.01 -40.24
CA LEU A 88 -3.82 -2.79 -39.48
C LEU A 88 -3.47 -3.10 -38.02
N THR A 89 -4.23 -3.99 -37.38
CA THR A 89 -4.00 -4.34 -35.99
C THR A 89 -2.68 -5.09 -35.80
N LYS A 90 -2.29 -5.97 -36.74
CA LYS A 90 -0.98 -6.67 -36.69
C LYS A 90 0.21 -5.74 -36.90
N GLU A 91 0.04 -4.61 -37.60
CA GLU A 91 1.09 -3.59 -37.75
C GLU A 91 1.36 -2.83 -36.45
N ILE A 92 0.35 -2.66 -35.59
CA ILE A 92 0.42 -1.84 -34.38
C ILE A 92 0.66 -2.68 -33.12
N PHE A 93 0.05 -3.86 -33.04
CA PHE A 93 0.00 -4.67 -31.82
C PHE A 93 0.76 -6.00 -31.98
N PRO A 94 1.62 -6.37 -31.02
CA PRO A 94 2.27 -7.68 -30.99
C PRO A 94 1.25 -8.85 -31.00
N PRO A 95 1.54 -9.98 -31.67
CA PRO A 95 0.59 -11.09 -31.80
C PRO A 95 0.06 -11.66 -30.47
N ASP A 96 0.91 -11.69 -29.44
CA ASP A 96 0.56 -12.13 -28.08
C ASP A 96 -0.38 -11.15 -27.36
N THR A 97 -0.28 -9.84 -27.61
CA THR A 97 -1.24 -8.87 -27.08
C THR A 97 -2.62 -9.04 -27.71
N ILE A 98 -2.69 -9.29 -29.03
CA ILE A 98 -3.93 -9.57 -29.76
C ILE A 98 -4.57 -10.87 -29.26
N GLN A 99 -3.76 -11.91 -29.10
CA GLN A 99 -4.22 -13.20 -28.57
C GLN A 99 -4.76 -13.06 -27.15
N ARG A 100 -4.03 -12.37 -26.26
CA ARG A 100 -4.46 -12.12 -24.88
C ARG A 100 -5.77 -11.34 -24.83
N ALA A 101 -5.92 -10.29 -25.64
CA ALA A 101 -7.14 -9.50 -25.72
C ALA A 101 -8.33 -10.36 -26.19
N LYS A 102 -8.17 -11.19 -27.22
CA LYS A 102 -9.23 -12.10 -27.71
C LYS A 102 -9.67 -13.10 -26.65
N GLU A 103 -8.72 -13.69 -25.91
CA GLU A 103 -9.02 -14.63 -24.82
C GLU A 103 -9.83 -13.98 -23.70
N LEU A 104 -9.38 -12.82 -23.23
CA LEU A 104 -10.06 -12.09 -22.17
C LEU A 104 -11.44 -11.61 -22.61
N LEU A 105 -11.55 -11.03 -23.82
CA LEU A 105 -12.82 -10.54 -24.35
C LEU A 105 -13.87 -11.65 -24.43
N LYS A 106 -13.46 -12.84 -24.89
CA LYS A 106 -14.33 -14.04 -24.90
C LYS A 106 -14.78 -14.42 -23.50
N ALA A 107 -13.89 -14.39 -22.51
CA ALA A 107 -14.22 -14.73 -21.12
C ALA A 107 -15.18 -13.73 -20.45
N MET A 108 -15.25 -12.50 -20.97
CA MET A 108 -16.13 -11.43 -20.49
C MET A 108 -17.46 -11.36 -21.28
N GLY A 109 -17.70 -12.27 -22.23
CA GLY A 109 -18.90 -12.26 -23.06
C GLY A 109 -18.90 -11.16 -24.13
N GLY A 110 -17.73 -10.61 -24.49
CA GLY A 110 -17.58 -9.68 -25.61
C GLY A 110 -17.46 -8.20 -25.23
N SER A 111 -17.53 -7.83 -23.95
CA SER A 111 -17.48 -6.42 -23.54
C SER A 111 -16.84 -6.23 -22.17
N VAL A 112 -16.05 -5.16 -22.03
CA VAL A 112 -15.55 -4.67 -20.73
C VAL A 112 -16.54 -3.76 -20.01
N GLY A 113 -17.69 -3.45 -20.61
CA GLY A 113 -18.72 -2.57 -20.04
C GLY A 113 -19.80 -3.29 -19.24
N ALA A 114 -19.86 -4.62 -19.27
CA ALA A 114 -20.85 -5.41 -18.53
C ALA A 114 -20.39 -5.69 -17.09
N TYR A 115 -21.35 -5.91 -16.18
CA TYR A 115 -21.02 -6.45 -14.86
C TYR A 115 -20.45 -7.87 -14.99
N SER A 116 -19.36 -8.14 -14.27
CA SER A 116 -18.86 -9.49 -14.06
C SER A 116 -19.57 -10.17 -12.89
N HIS A 117 -19.21 -11.43 -12.63
CA HIS A 117 -19.49 -12.06 -11.33
C HIS A 117 -18.96 -11.19 -10.17
N SER A 118 -19.62 -11.20 -9.01
CA SER A 118 -19.28 -10.31 -7.88
C SER A 118 -17.93 -10.61 -7.22
N GLN A 119 -17.45 -11.84 -7.31
CA GLN A 119 -16.06 -12.17 -6.95
C GLN A 119 -15.04 -11.76 -8.03
N GLY A 120 -15.50 -11.36 -9.22
CA GLY A 120 -14.69 -11.10 -10.39
C GLY A 120 -14.80 -12.17 -11.48
N ILE A 121 -14.32 -11.83 -12.68
CA ILE A 121 -14.34 -12.66 -13.87
C ILE A 121 -13.74 -14.05 -13.56
N PRO A 122 -14.47 -15.15 -13.82
CA PRO A 122 -14.01 -16.50 -13.50
C PRO A 122 -12.64 -16.85 -14.07
N LEU A 123 -12.38 -16.51 -15.34
CA LEU A 123 -11.08 -16.74 -15.96
C LEU A 123 -9.96 -15.97 -15.24
N VAL A 124 -10.21 -14.73 -14.83
CA VAL A 124 -9.21 -13.92 -14.11
C VAL A 124 -8.89 -14.56 -12.76
N ARG A 125 -9.90 -14.98 -11.99
CA ARG A 125 -9.68 -15.68 -10.72
C ARG A 125 -8.88 -16.98 -10.90
N GLN A 126 -9.18 -17.74 -11.96
CA GLN A 126 -8.42 -18.93 -12.32
C GLN A 126 -6.94 -18.60 -12.60
N ARG A 127 -6.66 -17.57 -13.40
CA ARG A 127 -5.28 -17.16 -13.71
C ARG A 127 -4.51 -16.68 -12.48
N ILE A 128 -5.19 -15.99 -11.56
CA ILE A 128 -4.60 -15.60 -10.28
C ILE A 128 -4.25 -16.83 -9.45
N ALA A 129 -5.17 -17.80 -9.34
CA ALA A 129 -4.92 -19.05 -8.64
C ALA A 129 -3.71 -19.81 -9.22
N GLU A 130 -3.66 -19.98 -10.55
CA GLU A 130 -2.52 -20.59 -11.26
C GLU A 130 -1.19 -19.86 -10.98
N ALA A 131 -1.21 -18.53 -10.95
CA ALA A 131 -0.03 -17.71 -10.68
C ALA A 131 0.44 -17.81 -9.22
N ILE A 132 -0.49 -17.81 -8.27
CA ILE A 132 -0.19 -18.03 -6.85
C ILE A 132 0.41 -19.42 -6.64
N GLU A 133 -0.19 -20.46 -7.24
CA GLU A 133 0.34 -21.82 -7.16
C GLU A 133 1.75 -21.92 -7.74
N LYS A 134 2.00 -21.30 -8.89
CA LYS A 134 3.32 -21.26 -9.50
C LYS A 134 4.35 -20.53 -8.62
N ARG A 135 3.96 -19.42 -7.96
CA ARG A 135 4.83 -18.65 -7.07
C ARG A 135 5.16 -19.42 -5.79
N ASP A 136 4.16 -20.08 -5.22
CA ASP A 136 4.23 -20.62 -3.86
C ASP A 136 4.58 -22.11 -3.83
N GLY A 137 4.32 -22.85 -4.90
CA GLY A 137 4.43 -24.31 -4.94
C GLY A 137 3.28 -25.04 -4.24
N PHE A 138 2.18 -24.33 -3.93
CA PHE A 138 1.01 -24.87 -3.25
C PHE A 138 -0.28 -24.45 -3.98
N PRO A 139 -1.26 -25.36 -4.16
CA PRO A 139 -2.50 -25.06 -4.88
C PRO A 139 -3.24 -23.83 -4.36
N ALA A 140 -3.91 -23.13 -5.26
CA ALA A 140 -4.84 -22.03 -4.96
C ALA A 140 -6.21 -22.34 -5.56
N ASP A 141 -7.27 -22.00 -4.84
CA ASP A 141 -8.64 -22.18 -5.33
C ASP A 141 -9.18 -20.85 -5.88
N PRO A 142 -9.58 -20.77 -7.17
CA PRO A 142 -10.20 -19.57 -7.72
C PRO A 142 -11.48 -19.12 -6.99
N ASN A 143 -12.20 -20.02 -6.31
CA ASN A 143 -13.38 -19.66 -5.51
C ASN A 143 -13.02 -19.00 -4.18
N SER A 144 -11.76 -19.08 -3.77
CA SER A 144 -11.21 -18.42 -2.60
C SER A 144 -10.64 -17.03 -2.90
N ILE A 145 -10.83 -16.52 -4.12
CA ILE A 145 -10.28 -15.24 -4.58
C ILE A 145 -11.41 -14.26 -4.88
N PHE A 146 -11.28 -13.05 -4.37
CA PHE A 146 -12.18 -11.92 -4.62
C PHE A 146 -11.42 -10.78 -5.26
N LEU A 147 -11.84 -10.36 -6.45
CA LEU A 147 -11.35 -9.13 -7.07
C LEU A 147 -12.02 -7.92 -6.42
N THR A 148 -11.26 -6.84 -6.28
CA THR A 148 -11.68 -5.62 -5.59
C THR A 148 -11.12 -4.39 -6.29
N ALA A 149 -11.75 -3.22 -6.14
CA ALA A 149 -11.27 -1.96 -6.72
C ALA A 149 -10.06 -1.40 -5.93
N GLY A 150 -8.93 -2.13 -5.97
CA GLY A 150 -7.76 -1.92 -5.11
C GLY A 150 -7.76 -2.91 -3.94
N ALA A 151 -6.67 -2.96 -3.16
CA ALA A 151 -6.66 -3.74 -1.92
C ALA A 151 -7.58 -3.12 -0.84
N SER A 152 -7.81 -1.80 -0.86
CA SER A 152 -8.52 -1.09 0.20
C SER A 152 -9.96 -1.58 0.43
N PRO A 153 -10.81 -1.77 -0.61
CA PRO A 153 -12.14 -2.37 -0.41
C PRO A 153 -12.08 -3.81 0.10
N GLY A 154 -11.02 -4.56 -0.24
CA GLY A 154 -10.80 -5.91 0.30
C GLY A 154 -10.55 -5.89 1.80
N VAL A 155 -9.63 -5.03 2.26
CA VAL A 155 -9.37 -4.81 3.69
C VAL A 155 -10.64 -4.37 4.41
N GLN A 156 -11.39 -3.43 3.83
CA GLN A 156 -12.64 -2.94 4.42
C GLN A 156 -13.72 -4.04 4.51
N THR A 157 -13.85 -4.89 3.49
CA THR A 157 -14.78 -6.03 3.50
C THR A 157 -14.48 -6.94 4.68
N VAL A 158 -13.21 -7.32 4.85
CA VAL A 158 -12.79 -8.20 5.96
C VAL A 158 -13.03 -7.53 7.30
N LEU A 159 -12.61 -6.28 7.48
CA LEU A 159 -12.80 -5.54 8.73
C LEU A 159 -14.28 -5.39 9.08
N GLN A 160 -15.12 -5.06 8.11
CA GLN A 160 -16.57 -4.93 8.30
C GLN A 160 -17.21 -6.27 8.69
N THR A 161 -16.71 -7.40 8.18
CA THR A 161 -17.20 -8.73 8.54
C THR A 161 -16.80 -9.12 9.97
N ILE A 162 -15.56 -8.84 10.40
CA ILE A 162 -15.05 -9.30 11.70
C ILE A 162 -15.42 -8.39 12.87
N ILE A 163 -15.61 -7.09 12.63
CA ILE A 163 -15.97 -6.10 13.67
C ILE A 163 -17.48 -6.19 13.95
N ALA A 164 -17.83 -7.10 14.87
CA ALA A 164 -19.22 -7.33 15.26
C ALA A 164 -19.74 -6.37 16.34
N HIS A 165 -18.85 -5.74 17.12
CA HIS A 165 -19.17 -4.81 18.20
C HIS A 165 -17.98 -3.91 18.55
N ASP A 166 -18.21 -2.86 19.33
CA ASP A 166 -17.21 -1.82 19.61
C ASP A 166 -16.03 -2.27 20.52
N HIS A 167 -16.00 -3.53 20.93
CA HIS A 167 -14.91 -4.16 21.70
C HIS A 167 -14.08 -5.15 20.87
N VAL A 168 -14.34 -5.26 19.56
CA VAL A 168 -13.49 -6.05 18.66
C VAL A 168 -12.17 -5.32 18.44
N GLY A 169 -11.07 -5.99 18.81
CA GLY A 169 -9.71 -5.50 18.66
C GLY A 169 -9.04 -6.07 17.40
N ILE A 170 -8.34 -5.22 16.65
CA ILE A 170 -7.55 -5.61 15.48
C ILE A 170 -6.10 -5.19 15.72
N MET A 171 -5.18 -6.17 15.75
CA MET A 171 -3.76 -5.88 15.93
C MET A 171 -3.17 -5.28 14.66
N ILE A 172 -2.50 -4.13 14.79
CA ILE A 172 -1.90 -3.40 13.65
C ILE A 172 -0.50 -2.90 14.01
N PRO A 173 0.42 -2.79 13.03
CA PRO A 173 1.77 -2.31 13.31
C PRO A 173 1.75 -0.84 13.71
N ILE A 174 2.80 -0.41 14.39
CA ILE A 174 3.15 1.00 14.57
C ILE A 174 4.63 1.15 14.20
N PRO A 175 4.96 1.99 13.20
CA PRO A 175 4.03 2.74 12.33
C PRO A 175 3.22 1.85 11.37
N GLN A 176 2.06 2.33 10.90
CA GLN A 176 1.17 1.61 9.95
C GLN A 176 0.69 2.46 8.78
N TYR A 177 0.21 1.79 7.73
CA TYR A 177 -0.53 2.45 6.65
C TYR A 177 -1.95 2.86 7.11
N PRO A 178 -2.29 4.17 7.17
CA PRO A 178 -3.47 4.67 7.91
C PRO A 178 -4.85 4.22 7.46
N LEU A 179 -4.94 3.45 6.37
CA LEU A 179 -6.17 2.76 5.98
C LEU A 179 -6.70 1.87 7.12
N TYR A 180 -5.81 1.18 7.85
CA TYR A 180 -6.22 0.25 8.90
C TYR A 180 -6.88 0.97 10.06
N THR A 181 -6.19 1.95 10.67
CA THR A 181 -6.79 2.75 11.76
C THR A 181 -8.08 3.42 11.34
N ALA A 182 -8.12 4.03 10.15
CA ALA A 182 -9.31 4.70 9.64
C ALA A 182 -10.49 3.72 9.47
N SER A 183 -10.26 2.55 8.86
CA SER A 183 -11.31 1.55 8.59
C SER A 183 -11.79 0.88 9.88
N ILE A 184 -10.87 0.56 10.81
CA ILE A 184 -11.21 0.01 12.12
C ILE A 184 -12.13 0.97 12.87
N SER A 185 -11.76 2.26 12.96
CA SER A 185 -12.57 3.29 13.62
C SER A 185 -13.93 3.48 12.93
N LEU A 186 -13.96 3.53 11.60
CA LEU A 186 -15.20 3.70 10.82
C LEU A 186 -16.22 2.59 11.10
N PHE A 187 -15.75 1.35 11.27
CA PHE A 187 -16.61 0.21 11.61
C PHE A 187 -16.85 0.04 13.12
N GLY A 188 -16.19 0.85 13.95
CA GLY A 188 -16.36 0.86 15.42
C GLY A 188 -15.42 -0.06 16.18
N GLY A 189 -14.49 -0.73 15.52
CA GLY A 189 -13.50 -1.57 16.19
C GLY A 189 -12.45 -0.77 16.94
N LYS A 190 -11.52 -1.47 17.58
CA LYS A 190 -10.41 -0.89 18.33
C LYS A 190 -9.07 -1.31 17.73
N PRO A 191 -8.20 -0.36 17.32
CA PRO A 191 -6.84 -0.71 16.94
C PRO A 191 -6.06 -1.19 18.17
N VAL A 192 -5.33 -2.30 18.03
CA VAL A 192 -4.45 -2.86 19.05
C VAL A 192 -3.01 -2.72 18.55
N PRO A 193 -2.30 -1.63 18.90
CA PRO A 193 -0.99 -1.36 18.33
C PRO A 193 0.07 -2.36 18.82
N TYR A 194 0.92 -2.82 17.90
CA TYR A 194 2.20 -3.47 18.19
C TYR A 194 3.33 -2.70 17.53
N TYR A 195 4.45 -2.52 18.23
CA TYR A 195 5.50 -1.59 17.78
C TYR A 195 6.62 -2.31 17.02
N LEU A 196 6.92 -1.84 15.81
CA LEU A 196 8.06 -2.32 15.04
C LEU A 196 9.37 -1.76 15.65
N ASP A 197 10.44 -2.55 15.61
CA ASP A 197 11.74 -2.16 16.19
C ASP A 197 12.60 -1.41 15.18
N GLU A 198 12.54 -0.08 15.22
CA GLU A 198 13.34 0.83 14.39
C GLU A 198 14.85 0.51 14.43
N SER A 199 15.37 0.13 15.61
CA SER A 199 16.80 -0.16 15.79
C SER A 199 17.25 -1.45 15.10
N LYS A 200 16.29 -2.25 14.64
CA LYS A 200 16.48 -3.52 13.95
C LYS A 200 15.71 -3.53 12.64
N ASP A 201 15.86 -2.47 11.85
CA ASP A 201 15.26 -2.33 10.51
C ASP A 201 13.75 -2.53 10.49
N TRP A 202 13.07 -2.01 11.51
CA TRP A 202 11.61 -2.12 11.67
C TRP A 202 11.11 -3.57 11.73
N SER A 203 11.94 -4.49 12.22
CA SER A 203 11.56 -5.88 12.40
C SER A 203 10.42 -6.06 13.42
N LEU A 204 9.66 -7.13 13.24
CA LEU A 204 8.59 -7.57 14.13
C LEU A 204 9.07 -8.76 14.96
N THR A 205 8.87 -8.69 16.28
CA THR A 205 9.23 -9.76 17.22
C THR A 205 7.99 -10.36 17.87
N ILE A 206 8.06 -11.65 18.21
CA ILE A 206 6.99 -12.36 18.90
C ILE A 206 6.73 -11.79 20.30
N GLU A 207 7.79 -11.35 21.00
CA GLU A 207 7.70 -10.77 22.33
C GLU A 207 6.83 -9.51 22.33
N GLU A 208 6.96 -8.67 21.30
CA GLU A 208 6.15 -7.48 21.17
C GLU A 208 4.68 -7.81 20.88
N LEU A 209 4.39 -8.78 20.01
CA LEU A 209 3.02 -9.22 19.74
C LEU A 209 2.33 -9.73 21.01
N VAL A 210 3.01 -10.60 21.77
CA VAL A 210 2.52 -11.14 23.04
C VAL A 210 2.32 -10.02 24.06
N LYS A 211 3.26 -9.07 24.14
CA LYS A 211 3.18 -7.92 25.05
C LYS A 211 2.00 -7.01 24.72
N SER A 212 1.80 -6.65 23.46
CA SER A 212 0.67 -5.82 23.02
C SER A 212 -0.68 -6.48 23.27
N LEU A 213 -0.81 -7.77 22.96
CA LEU A 213 -2.04 -8.51 23.20
C LEU A 213 -2.37 -8.61 24.70
N LYS A 214 -1.38 -8.94 25.54
CA LYS A 214 -1.55 -8.99 27.00
C LYS A 214 -1.89 -7.62 27.58
N LYS A 215 -1.24 -6.55 27.09
CA LYS A 215 -1.51 -5.18 27.51
C LYS A 215 -2.96 -4.81 27.26
N VAL A 216 -3.47 -5.00 26.04
CA VAL A 216 -4.86 -4.60 25.73
C VAL A 216 -5.90 -5.44 26.48
N LYS A 217 -5.69 -6.76 26.59
CA LYS A 217 -6.59 -7.65 27.36
C LYS A 217 -6.65 -7.26 28.85
N ARG A 218 -5.58 -6.68 29.40
CA ARG A 218 -5.54 -6.14 30.77
C ARG A 218 -6.18 -4.75 30.87
N ASP A 219 -5.84 -3.85 29.97
CA ASP A 219 -6.21 -2.43 30.06
C ASP A 219 -7.68 -2.18 29.66
N VAL A 220 -8.27 -3.05 28.85
CA VAL A 220 -9.65 -2.93 28.36
C VAL A 220 -10.44 -4.21 28.68
N HIS A 221 -11.37 -4.10 29.64
CA HIS A 221 -12.22 -5.22 30.02
C HIS A 221 -13.11 -5.68 28.86
N GLY A 222 -13.17 -6.99 28.63
CA GLY A 222 -13.98 -7.58 27.55
C GLY A 222 -13.43 -7.35 26.14
N MET A 223 -12.16 -6.95 25.99
CA MET A 223 -11.53 -6.84 24.67
C MET A 223 -11.51 -8.20 23.96
N ASP A 224 -12.08 -8.22 22.75
CA ASP A 224 -12.16 -9.39 21.88
C ASP A 224 -11.25 -9.19 20.67
N VAL A 225 -9.97 -9.57 20.80
CA VAL A 225 -8.99 -9.41 19.72
C VAL A 225 -9.16 -10.55 18.72
N ARG A 226 -9.48 -10.22 17.46
CA ARG A 226 -9.86 -11.22 16.44
C ARG A 226 -8.88 -11.37 15.29
N ALA A 227 -8.05 -10.38 15.03
CA ALA A 227 -7.16 -10.41 13.87
C ALA A 227 -5.82 -9.74 14.14
N LEU A 228 -4.81 -10.16 13.38
CA LEU A 228 -3.50 -9.55 13.27
C LEU A 228 -3.26 -9.13 11.81
N CYS A 229 -3.10 -7.83 11.59
CA CYS A 229 -2.68 -7.28 10.30
C CYS A 229 -1.17 -7.20 10.25
N VAL A 230 -0.57 -7.72 9.18
CA VAL A 230 0.87 -7.61 8.89
C VAL A 230 1.04 -7.01 7.50
N ILE A 231 1.90 -5.99 7.38
CA ILE A 231 2.19 -5.32 6.11
C ILE A 231 3.60 -5.71 5.67
N ASN A 232 3.74 -6.45 4.57
CA ASN A 232 5.02 -6.99 4.11
C ASN A 232 5.10 -7.06 2.56
N PRO A 233 6.03 -6.35 1.91
CA PRO A 233 6.92 -5.32 2.46
C PRO A 233 6.17 -4.14 3.11
N GLY A 234 6.75 -3.57 4.16
CA GLY A 234 6.07 -2.61 5.03
C GLY A 234 5.88 -1.21 4.46
N ASN A 235 4.83 -0.53 4.91
CA ASN A 235 4.53 0.88 4.66
C ASN A 235 4.10 1.51 5.99
N PRO A 236 4.80 2.52 6.50
CA PRO A 236 5.73 3.42 5.79
C PRO A 236 7.21 3.01 5.76
N THR A 237 7.57 1.91 6.41
CA THR A 237 8.94 1.60 6.86
C THR A 237 9.81 0.88 5.83
N GLY A 238 9.23 0.24 4.82
CA GLY A 238 10.00 -0.39 3.73
C GLY A 238 10.75 -1.67 4.10
N GLN A 239 10.55 -2.23 5.29
CA GLN A 239 11.15 -3.50 5.71
C GLN A 239 10.52 -4.72 5.02
N THR A 240 11.25 -5.81 4.99
CA THR A 240 10.77 -7.13 4.58
C THR A 240 10.93 -8.15 5.71
N LEU A 241 9.99 -9.09 5.81
CA LEU A 241 10.04 -10.13 6.83
C LEU A 241 10.89 -11.32 6.38
N SER A 242 11.64 -11.89 7.32
CA SER A 242 12.26 -13.19 7.14
C SER A 242 11.23 -14.31 7.27
N VAL A 243 11.52 -15.47 6.67
CA VAL A 243 10.65 -16.66 6.77
C VAL A 243 10.47 -17.09 8.23
N ASP A 244 11.50 -16.97 9.08
CA ASP A 244 11.39 -17.37 10.48
C ASP A 244 10.49 -16.42 11.29
N ALA A 245 10.59 -15.10 11.05
CA ALA A 245 9.64 -14.15 11.63
C ALA A 245 8.20 -14.44 11.19
N MET A 246 7.99 -14.83 9.92
CA MET A 246 6.68 -15.22 9.43
C MET A 246 6.15 -16.50 10.10
N LYS A 247 7.01 -17.50 10.36
CA LYS A 247 6.62 -18.71 11.10
C LYS A 247 6.21 -18.38 12.53
N ASP A 248 6.95 -17.50 13.21
CA ASP A 248 6.63 -17.07 14.57
C ASP A 248 5.27 -16.34 14.62
N ILE A 249 5.00 -15.48 13.64
CA ILE A 249 3.69 -14.81 13.48
C ILE A 249 2.57 -15.83 13.25
N ILE A 250 2.77 -16.81 12.38
CA ILE A 250 1.77 -17.84 12.10
C ILE A 250 1.49 -18.70 13.35
N GLU A 251 2.52 -19.10 14.08
CA GLU A 251 2.37 -19.82 15.35
C GLU A 251 1.63 -18.98 16.40
N PHE A 252 1.92 -17.68 16.47
CA PHE A 252 1.18 -16.75 17.34
C PHE A 252 -0.31 -16.69 16.99
N CYS A 253 -0.65 -16.49 15.72
CA CYS A 253 -2.05 -16.49 15.27
C CYS A 253 -2.75 -17.82 15.58
N ARG A 254 -2.05 -18.94 15.43
CA ARG A 254 -2.58 -20.27 15.77
C ARG A 254 -2.85 -20.42 17.28
N GLN A 255 -1.94 -19.93 18.13
CA GLN A 255 -2.07 -20.03 19.59
C GLN A 255 -3.17 -19.11 20.14
N GLU A 256 -3.31 -17.91 19.58
CA GLU A 256 -4.24 -16.89 20.05
C GLU A 256 -5.57 -16.88 19.27
N ASN A 257 -5.74 -17.80 18.32
CA ASN A 257 -6.92 -17.92 17.45
C ASN A 257 -7.26 -16.60 16.72
N LEU A 258 -6.25 -16.01 16.07
CA LEU A 258 -6.37 -14.77 15.33
C LEU A 258 -6.40 -15.02 13.83
N VAL A 259 -7.29 -14.30 13.13
CA VAL A 259 -7.25 -14.20 11.66
C VAL A 259 -5.99 -13.43 11.27
N LEU A 260 -5.19 -14.00 10.38
CA LEU A 260 -4.01 -13.33 9.83
C LEU A 260 -4.39 -12.55 8.57
N MET A 261 -4.27 -11.23 8.63
CA MET A 261 -4.48 -10.32 7.50
C MET A 261 -3.11 -9.91 6.93
N ALA A 262 -2.72 -10.50 5.80
CA ALA A 262 -1.43 -10.28 5.16
C ALA A 262 -1.53 -9.27 4.02
N ASP A 263 -1.06 -8.04 4.23
CA ASP A 263 -1.01 -7.00 3.20
C ASP A 263 0.30 -7.10 2.41
N GLU A 264 0.20 -7.70 1.21
CA GLU A 264 1.34 -8.05 0.35
C GLU A 264 1.35 -7.21 -0.94
N VAL A 265 0.82 -5.98 -0.88
CA VAL A 265 0.70 -5.10 -2.05
C VAL A 265 2.06 -4.70 -2.65
N TYR A 266 3.14 -4.77 -1.88
CA TYR A 266 4.50 -4.42 -2.32
C TYR A 266 5.37 -5.62 -2.71
N GLN A 267 4.80 -6.81 -2.90
CA GLN A 267 5.58 -8.04 -3.14
C GLN A 267 6.56 -8.00 -4.33
N ALA A 268 6.31 -7.17 -5.34
CA ALA A 268 7.19 -6.97 -6.49
C ALA A 268 8.28 -5.89 -6.26
N ASN A 269 8.23 -5.17 -5.14
CA ASN A 269 9.16 -4.12 -4.76
C ASN A 269 10.02 -4.59 -3.59
N VAL A 270 10.99 -5.47 -3.86
CA VAL A 270 11.98 -5.92 -2.88
C VAL A 270 13.36 -5.68 -3.47
N TYR A 271 14.16 -4.82 -2.84
CA TYR A 271 15.44 -4.33 -3.35
C TYR A 271 16.66 -5.05 -2.75
N THR A 272 16.48 -5.71 -1.60
CA THR A 272 17.48 -6.56 -0.96
C THR A 272 17.41 -7.99 -1.48
N GLN A 273 18.57 -8.64 -1.61
CA GLN A 273 18.66 -10.06 -1.98
C GLN A 273 18.61 -10.99 -0.76
N GLU A 274 18.89 -10.47 0.43
CA GLU A 274 18.97 -11.26 1.67
C GLU A 274 17.60 -11.70 2.18
N LEU A 275 16.59 -10.86 1.94
CA LEU A 275 15.21 -11.07 2.36
C LEU A 275 14.27 -10.96 1.15
N PRO A 276 14.28 -11.96 0.24
CA PRO A 276 13.36 -11.97 -0.89
C PRO A 276 11.91 -12.07 -0.40
N PHE A 277 10.96 -11.70 -1.25
CA PHE A 277 9.55 -11.84 -0.90
C PHE A 277 9.16 -13.31 -0.71
N HIS A 278 8.50 -13.60 0.40
CA HIS A 278 7.76 -14.83 0.65
C HIS A 278 6.32 -14.46 1.01
N SER A 279 5.35 -15.15 0.40
CA SER A 279 3.95 -14.98 0.79
C SER A 279 3.66 -15.69 2.11
N PHE A 280 2.75 -15.14 2.91
CA PHE A 280 2.25 -15.81 4.11
C PHE A 280 1.59 -17.14 3.77
N LYS A 281 0.94 -17.26 2.62
CA LYS A 281 0.39 -18.54 2.13
C LYS A 281 1.47 -19.60 1.99
N LYS A 282 2.59 -19.28 1.32
CA LYS A 282 3.71 -20.21 1.13
C LYS A 282 4.27 -20.67 2.46
N VAL A 283 4.53 -19.73 3.37
CA VAL A 283 5.08 -20.06 4.69
C VAL A 283 4.09 -20.92 5.49
N LEU A 284 2.82 -20.51 5.57
CA LEU A 284 1.75 -21.24 6.25
C LEU A 284 1.64 -22.68 5.76
N LYS A 285 1.55 -22.89 4.43
CA LYS A 285 1.42 -24.24 3.86
C LYS A 285 2.70 -25.07 4.04
N SER A 286 3.87 -24.44 4.05
CA SER A 286 5.14 -25.15 4.32
C SER A 286 5.28 -25.65 5.77
N MET A 287 4.52 -25.08 6.72
CA MET A 287 4.56 -25.50 8.13
C MET A 287 3.70 -26.76 8.41
N GLY A 288 2.95 -27.24 7.41
CA GLY A 288 2.19 -28.48 7.48
C GLY A 288 0.79 -28.35 8.10
N SER A 289 0.03 -29.45 8.07
CA SER A 289 -1.41 -29.46 8.36
C SER A 289 -1.80 -29.08 9.79
N LYS A 290 -0.85 -29.10 10.74
CA LYS A 290 -1.04 -28.55 12.10
C LYS A 290 -1.50 -27.08 12.06
N TYR A 291 -1.15 -26.35 11.01
CA TYR A 291 -1.45 -24.94 10.83
C TYR A 291 -2.68 -24.68 9.94
N ASP A 292 -3.39 -25.72 9.48
CA ASP A 292 -4.59 -25.54 8.67
C ASP A 292 -5.77 -24.93 9.46
N THR A 293 -5.62 -24.73 10.78
CA THR A 293 -6.57 -23.97 11.61
C THR A 293 -6.36 -22.45 11.54
N VAL A 294 -5.25 -21.97 10.97
CA VAL A 294 -4.99 -20.52 10.86
C VAL A 294 -5.72 -19.99 9.64
N GLU A 295 -6.72 -19.13 9.87
CA GLU A 295 -7.38 -18.35 8.82
C GLU A 295 -6.44 -17.25 8.33
N LEU A 296 -6.17 -17.25 7.03
CA LEU A 296 -5.29 -16.27 6.39
C LEU A 296 -6.05 -15.56 5.27
N ILE A 297 -5.96 -14.23 5.23
CA ILE A 297 -6.46 -13.41 4.14
C ILE A 297 -5.31 -12.57 3.61
N SER A 298 -4.90 -12.84 2.37
CA SER A 298 -3.77 -12.16 1.72
C SER A 298 -4.27 -11.14 0.71
N PHE A 299 -3.82 -9.89 0.81
CA PHE A 299 -4.22 -8.79 -0.06
C PHE A 299 -3.13 -8.46 -1.07
N HIS A 300 -3.53 -8.22 -2.32
CA HIS A 300 -2.64 -7.72 -3.34
C HIS A 300 -3.32 -6.67 -4.22
N SER A 301 -2.52 -5.85 -4.91
CA SER A 301 -3.01 -4.73 -5.69
C SER A 301 -2.07 -4.44 -6.84
N ILE A 302 -2.67 -4.04 -7.97
CA ILE A 302 -1.92 -3.52 -9.12
C ILE A 302 -1.45 -2.07 -8.90
N SER A 303 -1.98 -1.35 -7.88
CA SER A 303 -1.73 0.09 -7.67
C SER A 303 -0.30 0.44 -7.29
N LYS A 304 0.50 -0.57 -6.94
CA LYS A 304 1.87 -0.42 -6.42
C LYS A 304 2.88 -1.02 -7.39
N GLY A 305 4.14 -0.64 -7.21
CA GLY A 305 5.21 -1.05 -8.10
C GLY A 305 5.05 -0.47 -9.50
N MET A 306 4.55 -1.28 -10.43
CA MET A 306 4.85 -1.09 -11.86
C MET A 306 3.61 -0.70 -12.69
N ILE A 307 2.39 -0.78 -12.16
CA ILE A 307 1.18 -1.05 -12.98
C ILE A 307 0.02 0.00 -12.91
N GLY A 308 -0.92 -0.01 -11.94
CA GLY A 308 -2.14 0.85 -11.92
C GLY A 308 -3.33 0.30 -11.10
N GLU A 309 -4.51 0.94 -10.97
CA GLU A 309 -5.53 0.62 -9.91
C GLU A 309 -6.47 -0.59 -10.09
N CYS A 310 -6.50 -1.52 -9.11
CA CYS A 310 -7.40 -2.67 -8.83
C CYS A 310 -6.67 -3.59 -7.81
N GLY A 311 -7.29 -4.69 -7.37
CA GLY A 311 -6.65 -5.66 -6.48
C GLY A 311 -7.46 -6.93 -6.29
N TYR A 312 -6.96 -7.78 -5.39
CA TYR A 312 -7.67 -8.97 -4.95
C TYR A 312 -7.31 -9.31 -3.52
N PHE A 313 -8.12 -10.15 -2.90
CA PHE A 313 -7.69 -10.93 -1.74
C PHE A 313 -7.95 -12.42 -1.93
N GLU A 314 -7.06 -13.24 -1.39
CA GLU A 314 -7.18 -14.70 -1.31
C GLU A 314 -7.44 -15.10 0.14
N CYS A 315 -8.44 -15.96 0.34
CA CYS A 315 -8.73 -16.59 1.63
C CYS A 315 -8.13 -18.01 1.69
N VAL A 316 -7.46 -18.33 2.78
CA VAL A 316 -6.88 -19.66 3.03
C VAL A 316 -7.40 -20.14 4.39
N ASN A 317 -7.93 -21.36 4.42
CA ASN A 317 -8.52 -22.01 5.59
C ASN A 317 -9.74 -21.28 6.20
N VAL A 318 -10.35 -20.34 5.47
CA VAL A 318 -11.57 -19.64 5.91
C VAL A 318 -12.79 -20.52 5.67
N ALA A 319 -13.67 -20.59 6.66
CA ALA A 319 -14.88 -21.44 6.59
C ALA A 319 -15.78 -21.04 5.39
N PRO A 320 -16.39 -22.00 4.67
CA PRO A 320 -17.27 -21.72 3.53
C PRO A 320 -18.41 -20.74 3.86
N GLU A 321 -18.97 -20.81 5.07
CA GLU A 321 -20.04 -19.92 5.53
C GLU A 321 -19.57 -18.47 5.66
N VAL A 322 -18.30 -18.25 6.03
CA VAL A 322 -17.68 -16.91 6.06
C VAL A 322 -17.43 -16.41 4.64
N MET A 323 -17.03 -17.31 3.73
CA MET A 323 -16.86 -16.98 2.31
C MET A 323 -18.17 -16.54 1.65
N GLU A 324 -19.30 -17.15 2.02
CA GLU A 324 -20.63 -16.71 1.60
C GLU A 324 -20.98 -15.29 2.11
N LEU A 325 -20.53 -14.92 3.31
CA LEU A 325 -20.70 -13.56 3.85
C LEU A 325 -19.83 -12.55 3.09
N PHE A 326 -18.59 -12.88 2.74
CA PHE A 326 -17.78 -12.04 1.85
C PHE A 326 -18.43 -11.86 0.49
N TYR A 327 -18.97 -12.93 -0.09
CA TYR A 327 -19.74 -12.86 -1.33
C TYR A 327 -20.97 -11.98 -1.22
N LYS A 328 -21.74 -12.12 -0.13
CA LYS A 328 -22.91 -11.28 0.15
C LYS A 328 -22.53 -9.81 0.17
N ILE A 329 -21.46 -9.43 0.88
CA ILE A 329 -20.99 -8.03 0.92
C ILE A 329 -20.54 -7.55 -0.47
N ALA A 330 -19.69 -8.33 -1.16
CA ALA A 330 -19.18 -7.97 -2.48
C ALA A 330 -20.30 -7.78 -3.52
N SER A 331 -21.36 -8.59 -3.43
CA SER A 331 -22.51 -8.54 -4.35
C SER A 331 -23.33 -7.25 -4.27
N VAL A 332 -23.30 -6.55 -3.12
CA VAL A 332 -24.00 -5.27 -2.95
C VAL A 332 -23.43 -4.19 -3.88
N SER A 333 -22.14 -4.28 -4.21
CA SER A 333 -21.47 -3.38 -5.16
C SER A 333 -21.45 -3.91 -6.59
N LEU A 334 -22.19 -5.01 -6.88
CA LEU A 334 -22.22 -5.72 -8.15
C LEU A 334 -20.89 -6.36 -8.52
N CYS A 335 -19.87 -5.59 -8.93
CA CYS A 335 -18.51 -6.05 -9.19
C CYS A 335 -17.52 -4.87 -9.26
N PRO A 336 -16.20 -5.08 -9.04
CA PRO A 336 -15.20 -4.05 -9.34
C PRO A 336 -15.12 -3.77 -10.86
N PRO A 337 -14.61 -2.60 -11.29
CA PRO A 337 -14.46 -2.27 -12.70
C PRO A 337 -13.67 -3.35 -13.47
N VAL A 338 -14.22 -3.80 -14.60
CA VAL A 338 -13.70 -4.93 -15.38
C VAL A 338 -12.29 -4.70 -15.91
N GLN A 339 -11.94 -3.48 -16.33
CA GLN A 339 -10.56 -3.16 -16.74
C GLN A 339 -9.55 -3.37 -15.62
N GLY A 340 -9.94 -3.05 -14.38
CA GLY A 340 -9.10 -3.31 -13.22
C GLY A 340 -8.84 -4.81 -13.05
N GLN A 341 -9.89 -5.63 -13.20
CA GLN A 341 -9.80 -7.09 -13.12
C GLN A 341 -8.87 -7.67 -14.20
N VAL A 342 -8.99 -7.19 -15.44
CA VAL A 342 -8.09 -7.54 -16.54
C VAL A 342 -6.65 -7.20 -16.18
N MET A 343 -6.41 -6.01 -15.65
CA MET A 343 -5.07 -5.58 -15.29
C MET A 343 -4.46 -6.43 -14.16
N VAL A 344 -5.28 -6.95 -13.23
CA VAL A 344 -4.83 -7.96 -12.25
C VAL A 344 -4.40 -9.25 -12.95
N GLU A 345 -5.14 -9.73 -13.96
CA GLU A 345 -4.74 -10.90 -14.75
C GLU A 345 -3.37 -10.69 -15.42
N LEU A 346 -3.18 -9.53 -16.06
CA LEU A 346 -1.94 -9.22 -16.76
C LEU A 346 -0.75 -9.07 -15.80
N MET A 347 -0.97 -8.56 -14.59
CA MET A 347 0.05 -8.52 -13.54
C MET A 347 0.44 -9.91 -13.06
N MET A 348 -0.54 -10.78 -12.82
CA MET A 348 -0.30 -12.13 -12.29
C MET A 348 0.21 -13.10 -13.36
N ASN A 349 -0.07 -12.83 -14.63
CA ASN A 349 0.32 -13.64 -15.78
C ASN A 349 0.93 -12.78 -16.91
N PRO A 350 2.09 -12.14 -16.67
CA PRO A 350 2.75 -11.28 -17.64
C PRO A 350 3.29 -12.09 -18.84
N PRO A 351 3.80 -11.42 -19.89
CA PRO A 351 4.49 -12.09 -20.99
C PRO A 351 5.65 -12.95 -20.48
N LYS A 352 5.92 -14.05 -21.16
CA LYS A 352 6.95 -15.04 -20.80
C LYS A 352 8.06 -15.02 -21.85
N LYS A 353 9.24 -15.49 -21.45
CA LYS A 353 10.37 -15.64 -22.38
C LYS A 353 9.96 -16.49 -23.58
N GLY A 354 10.07 -15.91 -24.77
CA GLY A 354 9.60 -16.50 -26.04
C GLY A 354 8.41 -15.78 -26.64
N ASP A 355 7.62 -15.05 -25.83
CA ASP A 355 6.52 -14.23 -26.33
C ASP A 355 7.05 -12.97 -27.06
N PRO A 356 6.40 -12.52 -28.16
CA PRO A 356 6.82 -11.34 -28.91
C PRO A 356 6.98 -10.06 -28.09
N SER A 357 6.12 -9.82 -27.09
CA SER A 357 6.18 -8.62 -26.24
C SER A 357 7.17 -8.72 -25.07
N TYR A 358 7.68 -9.92 -24.75
CA TYR A 358 8.53 -10.15 -23.57
C TYR A 358 9.80 -9.28 -23.52
N PRO A 359 10.59 -9.13 -24.61
CA PRO A 359 11.82 -8.35 -24.53
C PRO A 359 11.60 -6.88 -24.15
N LEU A 360 10.50 -6.28 -24.63
CA LEU A 360 10.13 -4.92 -24.26
C LEU A 360 9.61 -4.85 -22.83
N TYR A 361 8.73 -5.79 -22.46
CA TYR A 361 8.21 -5.90 -21.09
C TYR A 361 9.34 -6.02 -20.06
N GLU A 362 10.29 -6.93 -20.25
CA GLU A 362 11.43 -7.16 -19.36
C GLU A 362 12.30 -5.89 -19.25
N LYS A 363 12.57 -5.23 -20.38
CA LYS A 363 13.32 -3.97 -20.40
C LYS A 363 12.62 -2.87 -19.61
N GLU A 364 11.31 -2.68 -19.79
CA GLU A 364 10.54 -1.65 -19.09
C GLU A 364 10.45 -1.92 -17.59
N GLN A 365 10.18 -3.19 -17.21
CA GLN A 365 10.14 -3.62 -15.82
C GLN A 365 11.48 -3.41 -15.11
N ASN A 366 12.58 -3.90 -15.69
CA ASN A 366 13.91 -3.75 -15.11
C ASN A 366 14.33 -2.28 -15.00
N ALA A 367 14.05 -1.47 -16.02
CA ALA A 367 14.38 -0.04 -15.99
C ALA A 367 13.68 0.70 -14.83
N ILE A 368 12.39 0.42 -14.61
CA ILE A 368 11.63 1.03 -13.51
C ILE A 368 12.13 0.48 -12.16
N TYR A 369 12.34 -0.84 -12.03
CA TYR A 369 12.80 -1.47 -10.78
C TYR A 369 14.19 -0.96 -10.37
N ASP A 370 15.15 -0.97 -11.29
CA ASP A 370 16.51 -0.49 -11.03
C ASP A 370 16.51 1.01 -10.69
N SER A 371 15.61 1.77 -11.31
CA SER A 371 15.43 3.18 -10.98
C SER A 371 14.90 3.38 -9.57
N LEU A 372 13.87 2.65 -9.16
CA LEU A 372 13.35 2.71 -7.79
C LEU A 372 14.44 2.37 -6.76
N LYS A 373 15.23 1.32 -7.03
CA LYS A 373 16.35 0.91 -6.17
C LYS A 373 17.40 2.00 -6.01
N ARG A 374 17.88 2.60 -7.11
CA ARG A 374 18.87 3.70 -7.06
C ARG A 374 18.35 4.90 -6.30
N ARG A 375 17.09 5.27 -6.52
CA ARG A 375 16.44 6.41 -5.85
C ARG A 375 16.27 6.17 -4.35
N ALA A 376 15.87 4.96 -3.95
CA ALA A 376 15.77 4.57 -2.55
C ALA A 376 17.12 4.74 -1.82
N GLN A 377 18.19 4.16 -2.36
CA GLN A 377 19.54 4.23 -1.79
C GLN A 377 20.04 5.68 -1.69
N ARG A 378 19.87 6.45 -2.76
CA ARG A 378 20.34 7.84 -2.80
C ARG A 378 19.60 8.74 -1.83
N LEU A 379 18.27 8.58 -1.70
CA LEU A 379 17.49 9.39 -0.76
C LEU A 379 17.74 8.98 0.71
N ALA A 380 17.91 7.68 0.98
CA ALA A 380 18.28 7.20 2.32
C ALA A 380 19.65 7.75 2.75
N ALA A 381 20.65 7.70 1.86
CA ALA A 381 21.97 8.28 2.11
C ALA A 381 21.89 9.81 2.34
N ALA A 382 21.04 10.51 1.58
CA ALA A 382 20.82 11.94 1.77
C ALA A 382 20.23 12.26 3.15
N PHE A 383 19.20 11.51 3.59
CA PHE A 383 18.61 11.70 4.91
C PHE A 383 19.61 11.40 6.03
N ASN A 384 20.38 10.31 5.94
CA ASN A 384 21.43 9.98 6.92
C ASN A 384 22.58 11.01 6.96
N GLY A 385 22.69 11.88 5.95
CA GLY A 385 23.64 12.99 5.94
C GLY A 385 23.16 14.27 6.63
N LEU A 386 21.90 14.34 7.07
CA LEU A 386 21.32 15.50 7.75
C LEU A 386 21.58 15.47 9.26
N GLU A 387 21.70 16.64 9.88
CA GLU A 387 21.95 16.75 11.33
C GLU A 387 20.80 16.15 12.15
N GLY A 388 21.09 15.18 13.01
CA GLY A 388 20.06 14.60 13.87
C GLY A 388 18.97 13.84 13.11
N VAL A 389 19.24 13.37 11.89
CA VAL A 389 18.35 12.49 11.13
C VAL A 389 18.98 11.12 10.98
N THR A 390 18.17 10.08 11.18
CA THR A 390 18.53 8.68 10.91
C THR A 390 17.46 8.06 10.03
N CYS A 391 17.87 7.20 9.09
CA CYS A 391 16.98 6.56 8.15
C CYS A 391 17.43 5.13 7.87
N ASN A 392 16.62 4.13 8.21
CA ASN A 392 16.82 2.78 7.73
C ASN A 392 16.67 2.72 6.21
N ASP A 393 17.35 1.76 5.59
CA ASP A 393 17.22 1.50 4.16
C ASP A 393 15.84 0.93 3.83
N ALA A 394 15.31 1.30 2.66
CA ALA A 394 14.14 0.64 2.12
C ALA A 394 14.54 -0.73 1.55
N GLN A 395 14.26 -1.80 2.29
CA GLN A 395 14.41 -3.18 1.81
C GLN A 395 13.39 -3.51 0.71
N GLY A 396 12.25 -2.80 0.69
CA GLY A 396 11.19 -2.91 -0.30
C GLY A 396 10.25 -1.70 -0.32
N ALA A 397 9.06 -1.89 -0.90
CA ALA A 397 8.02 -0.87 -1.07
C ALA A 397 8.49 0.38 -1.84
N MET A 398 7.99 1.57 -1.50
CA MET A 398 8.24 2.83 -2.21
C MET A 398 8.51 4.02 -1.28
N TYR A 399 8.90 3.75 -0.03
CA TYR A 399 8.95 4.74 1.04
C TYR A 399 10.21 4.63 1.89
N LEU A 400 10.61 5.78 2.44
CA LEU A 400 11.54 5.90 3.55
C LEU A 400 10.80 6.57 4.71
N PHE A 401 11.20 6.23 5.93
CA PHE A 401 10.60 6.75 7.16
C PHE A 401 11.68 7.27 8.12
N PRO A 402 12.41 8.33 7.74
CA PRO A 402 13.46 8.91 8.59
C PRO A 402 12.92 9.41 9.92
N GLN A 403 13.70 9.18 10.97
CA GLN A 403 13.54 9.81 12.27
C GLN A 403 14.27 11.16 12.28
N VAL A 404 13.63 12.18 12.86
CA VAL A 404 14.20 13.51 13.05
C VAL A 404 14.27 13.81 14.54
N LYS A 405 15.48 14.02 15.06
CA LYS A 405 15.70 14.48 16.43
C LYS A 405 15.42 15.99 16.51
N LEU A 406 14.15 16.34 16.66
CA LEU A 406 13.73 17.74 16.74
C LEU A 406 14.27 18.43 18.03
N PRO A 407 14.83 19.65 17.93
CA PRO A 407 15.28 20.41 19.09
C PRO A 407 14.14 20.69 20.09
N ALA A 408 14.45 20.79 21.38
CA ALA A 408 13.44 21.03 22.41
C ALA A 408 12.63 22.32 22.18
N LYS A 409 13.26 23.37 21.62
CA LYS A 409 12.54 24.62 21.27
C LYS A 409 11.57 24.42 20.10
N ALA A 410 11.88 23.54 19.14
CA ALA A 410 10.96 23.21 18.05
C ALA A 410 9.75 22.44 18.60
N VAL A 411 9.99 21.46 19.47
CA VAL A 411 8.92 20.72 20.15
C VAL A 411 8.04 21.66 20.97
N ALA A 412 8.63 22.55 21.78
CA ALA A 412 7.88 23.53 22.55
C ALA A 412 7.08 24.49 21.65
N ALA A 413 7.65 24.93 20.52
CA ALA A 413 6.96 25.78 19.56
C ALA A 413 5.75 25.09 18.92
N ALA A 414 5.84 23.79 18.62
CA ALA A 414 4.73 23.00 18.11
C ALA A 414 3.61 22.86 19.15
N VAL A 415 3.96 22.58 20.42
CA VAL A 415 3.01 22.51 21.54
C VAL A 415 2.27 23.84 21.73
N ILE A 416 2.96 24.98 21.64
CA ILE A 416 2.32 26.31 21.73
C ILE A 416 1.30 26.52 20.60
N LYS A 417 1.51 25.91 19.44
CA LYS A 417 0.62 25.98 18.28
C LYS A 417 -0.49 24.91 18.28
N ASP A 418 -0.55 24.06 19.30
CA ASP A 418 -1.43 22.89 19.35
C ASP A 418 -1.26 21.96 18.13
N GLN A 419 0.01 21.71 17.76
CA GLN A 419 0.39 20.85 16.63
C GLN A 419 1.40 19.80 17.06
N ASP A 420 1.35 18.63 16.42
CA ASP A 420 2.43 17.64 16.57
C ASP A 420 3.76 18.21 16.04
N PRO A 421 4.90 17.97 16.72
CA PRO A 421 6.20 18.49 16.29
C PRO A 421 6.62 18.10 14.87
N ASP A 422 6.32 16.87 14.44
CA ASP A 422 6.59 16.41 13.08
C ASP A 422 5.60 16.99 12.04
N SER A 423 4.34 17.20 12.41
CA SER A 423 3.37 17.94 11.59
C SER A 423 3.84 19.37 11.31
N MET A 424 4.35 20.08 12.34
CA MET A 424 4.95 21.40 12.17
C MET A 424 6.20 21.34 11.26
N TYR A 425 7.11 20.38 11.49
CA TYR A 425 8.31 20.21 10.66
C TYR A 425 7.96 19.95 9.19
N ALA A 426 7.03 19.03 8.92
CA ALA A 426 6.59 18.70 7.57
C ALA A 426 5.90 19.90 6.88
N MET A 427 5.13 20.70 7.62
CA MET A 427 4.44 21.87 7.09
C MET A 427 5.43 23.00 6.78
N ASP A 428 6.41 23.23 7.66
CA ASP A 428 7.49 24.19 7.43
C ASP A 428 8.34 23.76 6.22
N LEU A 429 8.63 22.45 6.06
CA LEU A 429 9.32 21.90 4.89
C LEU A 429 8.56 22.20 3.59
N LEU A 430 7.26 21.89 3.57
CA LEU A 430 6.40 22.13 2.41
C LEU A 430 6.37 23.61 2.02
N ASN A 431 6.14 24.50 2.98
CA ASN A 431 6.07 25.94 2.72
C ASN A 431 7.41 26.56 2.29
N ALA A 432 8.54 25.95 2.67
CA ALA A 432 9.87 26.44 2.30
C ALA A 432 10.36 25.90 0.96
N THR A 433 9.99 24.67 0.60
CA THR A 433 10.63 23.91 -0.50
C THR A 433 9.68 23.40 -1.57
N GLY A 434 8.37 23.39 -1.30
CA GLY A 434 7.37 22.73 -2.15
C GLY A 434 7.38 21.21 -2.01
N VAL A 435 8.19 20.62 -1.12
CA VAL A 435 8.25 19.17 -0.90
C VAL A 435 7.14 18.74 0.05
N CYS A 436 6.16 18.00 -0.45
CA CYS A 436 5.05 17.50 0.35
C CYS A 436 5.36 16.09 0.88
N VAL A 437 5.61 15.96 2.18
CA VAL A 437 5.76 14.67 2.90
C VAL A 437 4.56 14.42 3.81
N VAL A 438 4.49 13.25 4.45
CA VAL A 438 3.47 12.97 5.48
C VAL A 438 4.16 12.86 6.85
N PRO A 439 3.72 13.59 7.89
CA PRO A 439 4.32 13.50 9.22
C PRO A 439 4.09 12.13 9.87
N GLY A 440 5.00 11.73 10.76
CA GLY A 440 4.99 10.44 11.46
C GLY A 440 3.77 10.23 12.35
N SER A 441 3.24 11.29 12.95
CA SER A 441 1.97 11.36 13.69
C SER A 441 0.81 10.70 12.92
N GLY A 442 0.78 10.87 11.60
CA GLY A 442 -0.22 10.28 10.73
C GLY A 442 -0.16 8.74 10.61
N PHE A 443 0.95 8.11 10.96
CA PHE A 443 1.17 6.66 10.89
C PHE A 443 1.18 5.99 12.27
N GLY A 444 1.18 6.78 13.35
CA GLY A 444 1.57 6.35 14.67
C GLY A 444 3.08 6.14 14.79
N GLN A 445 3.63 6.40 15.96
CA GLN A 445 5.05 6.21 16.26
C GLN A 445 5.24 6.02 17.77
N LYS A 446 6.47 5.71 18.20
CA LYS A 446 6.79 5.62 19.62
C LYS A 446 6.79 7.02 20.25
N ASP A 447 6.25 7.16 21.45
CA ASP A 447 6.24 8.45 22.16
C ASP A 447 7.66 9.02 22.29
N GLY A 448 7.79 10.32 22.03
CA GLY A 448 9.07 11.02 22.05
C GLY A 448 9.95 10.82 20.81
N THR A 449 9.47 10.08 19.81
CA THR A 449 10.10 9.98 18.48
C THR A 449 9.29 10.74 17.45
N TYR A 450 9.95 11.28 16.43
CA TYR A 450 9.33 12.09 15.38
C TYR A 450 9.86 11.66 14.03
N HIS A 451 8.96 11.43 13.08
CA HIS A 451 9.30 10.94 11.75
C HIS A 451 8.57 11.70 10.66
N PHE A 452 8.93 11.44 9.41
CA PHE A 452 8.06 11.71 8.28
C PHE A 452 8.24 10.61 7.23
N ARG A 453 7.19 10.32 6.46
CA ARG A 453 7.29 9.45 5.29
C ARG A 453 7.56 10.27 4.05
N SER A 454 8.58 9.87 3.30
CA SER A 454 8.85 10.37 1.95
C SER A 454 8.82 9.23 0.95
N THR A 455 8.23 9.45 -0.23
CA THR A 455 8.51 8.58 -1.37
C THR A 455 9.86 8.90 -1.97
N PHE A 456 10.49 7.89 -2.57
CA PHE A 456 11.62 8.07 -3.50
C PHE A 456 11.16 7.98 -4.96
N LEU A 457 9.91 8.40 -5.21
CA LEU A 457 9.29 8.43 -6.54
C LEU A 457 9.61 9.67 -7.40
N PRO A 458 10.14 10.80 -6.89
CA PRO A 458 10.59 11.87 -7.77
C PRO A 458 11.55 11.35 -8.87
N PRO A 459 11.53 11.93 -10.08
CA PRO A 459 12.42 11.54 -11.17
C PRO A 459 13.91 11.61 -10.77
N GLU A 460 14.73 10.67 -11.26
CA GLU A 460 16.16 10.63 -10.95
C GLU A 460 16.89 11.93 -11.30
N ASN A 461 16.51 12.59 -12.41
CA ASN A 461 17.10 13.84 -12.87
C ASN A 461 16.69 15.06 -12.02
N GLN A 462 15.73 14.92 -11.10
CA GLN A 462 15.31 15.98 -10.19
C GLN A 462 15.77 15.71 -8.75
N MET A 463 16.41 14.57 -8.48
CA MET A 463 16.78 14.19 -7.12
C MET A 463 17.82 15.10 -6.49
N ASP A 464 18.78 15.63 -7.26
CA ASP A 464 19.82 16.51 -6.71
C ASP A 464 19.23 17.79 -6.15
N ASP A 465 18.43 18.50 -6.96
CA ASP A 465 17.74 19.72 -6.53
C ASP A 465 16.80 19.44 -5.36
N PHE A 466 16.07 18.32 -5.42
CA PHE A 466 15.17 17.88 -4.36
C PHE A 466 15.91 17.66 -3.02
N ILE A 467 17.01 16.90 -3.05
CA ILE A 467 17.83 16.63 -1.85
C ILE A 467 18.45 17.93 -1.33
N GLN A 468 18.97 18.78 -2.22
CA GLN A 468 19.59 20.04 -1.83
C GLN A 468 18.58 20.99 -1.17
N ASN A 469 17.35 21.07 -1.67
CA ASN A 469 16.30 21.89 -1.07
C ASN A 469 15.92 21.41 0.34
N ILE A 470 15.79 20.08 0.54
CA ILE A 470 15.55 19.50 1.86
C ILE A 470 16.70 19.83 2.81
N LYS A 471 17.94 19.71 2.35
CA LYS A 471 19.14 20.00 3.16
C LYS A 471 19.18 21.45 3.61
N VAL A 472 18.99 22.41 2.70
CA VAL A 472 18.98 23.85 3.02
C VAL A 472 17.86 24.19 4.00
N PHE A 473 16.65 23.65 3.79
CA PHE A 473 15.55 23.80 4.74
C PHE A 473 15.92 23.26 6.12
N HIS A 474 16.44 22.03 6.17
CA HIS A 474 16.73 21.34 7.42
C HIS A 474 17.80 22.08 8.24
N GLU A 475 18.88 22.51 7.60
CA GLU A 475 19.93 23.33 8.25
C GLU A 475 19.35 24.64 8.80
N SER A 476 18.49 25.32 8.05
CA SER A 476 17.81 26.55 8.50
C SER A 476 16.87 26.28 9.68
N PHE A 477 16.10 25.20 9.63
CA PHE A 477 15.20 24.77 10.69
C PHE A 477 15.97 24.47 11.98
N MET A 478 17.03 23.67 11.90
CA MET A 478 17.87 23.36 13.06
C MET A 478 18.50 24.62 13.66
N ASN A 479 19.05 25.52 12.83
CA ASN A 479 19.62 26.79 13.30
C ASN A 479 18.61 27.69 14.00
N LYS A 480 17.34 27.67 13.59
CA LYS A 480 16.26 28.45 14.21
C LYS A 480 15.89 27.94 15.61
N TYR A 481 15.95 26.63 15.84
CA TYR A 481 15.43 26.01 17.07
C TYR A 481 16.50 25.38 17.98
N ARG A 482 17.78 25.40 17.60
CA ARG A 482 18.89 24.93 18.45
C ARG A 482 19.05 25.72 19.74
#